data_AF-A0A7S2J3X9-F1
#
_entry.id   AF-A0A7S2J3X9-F1
#
_cell.length_a   1.000
_cell.length_b   1.000
_cell.length_c   1.000
_cell.angle_alpha   90.00
_cell.angle_beta   90.00
_cell.angle_gamma   90.00
#
_symmetry.space_group_name_H-M   'P 1'
#
loop_
_entity.id
_entity.type
_entity.pdbx_description
1 polymer ?
#
loop_
_entity_poly.entity_id
_entity_poly.type
_entity_poly.pdbx_seq_one_letter_code
_entity_poly.pdbx_strand_id
1 'polypeptide(L)'
;VAGGGPAAGSACDCLGAVLSKKMPAAKKIALFEQLQMLKRLEKCVHRGSQDAVLVEKEAELFNTVGEVVLDAYTELRMEGGTESAKFAEVAWRYLTAIMAFVFWFFSHSEYQIADSVEPFLTAFFSGVKSFVRDGDAELAPDGEGPCHHVAIDQVKPFLQQTLQLTIQRLAYPDWFQHGDPSCEDDDRHISFLEFRRSLTKIFRRIFLIDEPMGFIFIQASIAQLTQNLASVRPMEVEAVLHLYKETGEIIKDVSKHLQANGALAVAFMQLLNCEALLKVDHWMVQLGLIDVYVRYGKIFALHPELFSTYGQRILQAFLGAQGVRSQDRRVVPRACYMFTRFVKGAKSEVVPFAPDIYEALKDLLAVTFIPSSALAAAQPAAAGPSAPSILVHGALALEDQACLFESLAGLVSAMPAEQLRPALQRLLEGPADNLTDLLAMDLQRIARDPGGGA
;
A
#
# COMPACT_ATOMS: atom_id res chain seq x y z
N VAL A 1 36.64 -4.79 20.56
CA VAL A 1 35.63 -5.23 19.57
C VAL A 1 36.31 -5.15 18.22
N ALA A 2 36.89 -6.25 17.76
CA ALA A 2 37.52 -6.28 16.45
C ALA A 2 36.37 -6.34 15.43
N GLY A 3 36.23 -5.32 14.60
CA GLY A 3 35.29 -5.34 13.49
C GLY A 3 35.58 -6.58 12.63
N GLY A 4 34.55 -7.36 12.32
CA GLY A 4 34.68 -8.52 11.46
C GLY A 4 35.16 -8.04 10.08
N GLY A 5 36.44 -8.22 9.79
CA GLY A 5 37.00 -7.81 8.50
C GLY A 5 36.39 -8.60 7.32
N PRO A 6 36.77 -8.30 6.07
CA PRO A 6 36.23 -8.94 4.86
C PRO A 6 36.25 -10.49 4.88
N ALA A 7 37.15 -11.09 5.67
CA ALA A 7 37.20 -12.53 5.89
C ALA A 7 35.94 -13.12 6.56
N ALA A 8 35.22 -12.36 7.39
CA ALA A 8 34.01 -12.82 8.06
C ALA A 8 32.84 -12.91 7.06
N GLY A 9 32.65 -11.91 6.21
CA GLY A 9 31.65 -11.94 5.14
C GLY A 9 31.88 -13.11 4.16
N SER A 10 33.12 -13.31 3.70
CA SER A 10 33.45 -14.46 2.85
C SER A 10 33.26 -15.82 3.54
N ALA A 11 33.40 -15.88 4.87
CA ALA A 11 33.10 -17.09 5.63
C ALA A 11 31.60 -17.38 5.64
N CYS A 12 30.75 -16.36 5.74
CA CYS A 12 29.29 -16.49 5.61
C CYS A 12 28.91 -17.06 4.23
N ASP A 13 29.45 -16.49 3.15
CA ASP A 13 29.21 -16.97 1.78
C ASP A 13 29.64 -18.43 1.61
N CYS A 14 30.83 -18.79 2.10
CA CYS A 14 31.36 -20.15 2.04
C CYS A 14 30.48 -21.14 2.82
N LEU A 15 30.08 -20.79 4.04
CA LEU A 15 29.20 -21.63 4.86
C LEU A 15 27.84 -21.81 4.20
N GLY A 16 27.25 -20.72 3.67
CA GLY A 16 25.98 -20.78 2.93
C GLY A 16 26.07 -21.77 1.76
N ALA A 17 27.10 -21.66 0.94
CA ALA A 17 27.32 -22.57 -0.19
C ALA A 17 27.48 -24.04 0.23
N VAL A 18 28.21 -24.30 1.33
CA VAL A 18 28.40 -25.67 1.86
C VAL A 18 27.08 -26.25 2.36
N LEU A 19 26.26 -25.46 3.07
CA LEU A 19 24.99 -25.91 3.65
C LEU A 19 23.91 -26.09 2.57
N SER A 20 23.96 -25.31 1.49
CA SER A 20 23.05 -25.43 0.34
C SER A 20 23.31 -26.66 -0.53
N LYS A 21 24.47 -27.33 -0.38
CA LYS A 21 24.78 -28.52 -1.18
C LYS A 21 23.70 -29.59 -1.06
N LYS A 22 23.25 -30.14 -2.19
CA LYS A 22 22.20 -31.17 -2.23
C LYS A 22 22.63 -32.42 -1.46
N MET A 23 21.77 -32.88 -0.58
CA MET A 23 21.91 -34.12 0.17
C MET A 23 20.51 -34.57 0.65
N PRO A 24 20.29 -35.87 0.94
CA PRO A 24 19.01 -36.34 1.45
C PRO A 24 18.57 -35.59 2.72
N ALA A 25 17.29 -35.23 2.80
CA ALA A 25 16.77 -34.35 3.86
C ALA A 25 17.08 -34.86 5.28
N ALA A 26 16.86 -36.15 5.57
CA ALA A 26 17.19 -36.75 6.87
C ALA A 26 18.67 -36.60 7.24
N LYS A 27 19.58 -36.84 6.28
CA LYS A 27 21.03 -36.68 6.48
C LYS A 27 21.41 -35.22 6.72
N LYS A 28 20.70 -34.29 6.09
CA LYS A 28 20.91 -32.85 6.24
C LYS A 28 20.55 -32.37 7.64
N ILE A 29 19.37 -32.76 8.13
CA ILE A 29 18.92 -32.44 9.49
C ILE A 29 19.83 -33.08 10.53
N ALA A 30 20.23 -34.34 10.34
CA ALA A 30 21.18 -35.02 11.23
C ALA A 30 22.54 -34.28 11.28
N LEU A 31 23.06 -33.83 10.13
CA LEU A 31 24.30 -33.06 10.07
C LEU A 31 24.18 -31.73 10.85
N PHE A 32 23.06 -31.03 10.71
CA PHE A 32 22.82 -29.75 11.39
C PHE A 32 22.81 -29.93 12.91
N GLU A 33 22.21 -31.02 13.41
CA GLU A 33 22.20 -31.37 14.82
C GLU A 33 23.59 -31.78 15.32
N GLN A 34 24.31 -32.65 14.59
CA GLN A 34 25.65 -33.09 14.95
C GLN A 34 26.66 -31.93 15.02
N LEU A 35 26.60 -31.01 14.05
CA LEU A 35 27.47 -29.84 14.02
C LEU A 35 27.03 -28.74 15.00
N GLN A 36 25.85 -28.88 15.63
CA GLN A 36 25.25 -27.86 16.49
C GLN A 36 25.14 -26.51 15.75
N MET A 37 24.66 -26.55 14.50
CA MET A 37 24.73 -25.42 13.57
C MET A 37 24.07 -24.17 14.12
N LEU A 38 22.87 -24.28 14.69
CA LEU A 38 22.17 -23.13 15.26
C LEU A 38 23.00 -22.42 16.34
N LYS A 39 23.61 -23.18 17.26
CA LYS A 39 24.46 -22.63 18.33
C LYS A 39 25.72 -21.97 17.79
N ARG A 40 26.23 -22.43 16.65
CA ARG A 40 27.40 -21.82 15.98
C ARG A 40 26.98 -20.54 15.26
N LEU A 41 25.89 -20.57 14.50
CA LEU A 41 25.32 -19.41 13.82
C LEU A 41 24.97 -18.30 14.80
N GLU A 42 24.34 -18.64 15.93
CA GLU A 42 24.02 -17.67 16.99
C GLU A 42 25.26 -16.92 17.50
N LYS A 43 26.39 -17.62 17.67
CA LYS A 43 27.65 -17.00 18.09
C LYS A 43 28.29 -16.13 17.02
N CYS A 44 27.91 -16.32 15.75
CA CYS A 44 28.38 -15.52 14.64
C CYS A 44 27.58 -14.23 14.46
N VAL A 45 26.39 -14.09 15.07
CA VAL A 45 25.56 -12.89 14.90
C VAL A 45 26.14 -11.70 15.68
N HIS A 46 26.57 -10.67 14.97
CA HIS A 46 27.12 -9.46 15.60
C HIS A 46 26.03 -8.42 15.84
N ARG A 47 25.18 -8.65 16.87
CA ARG A 47 24.00 -7.80 17.16
C ARG A 47 24.24 -6.30 17.42
N GLY A 48 25.49 -5.92 17.67
CA GLY A 48 25.89 -4.52 17.90
C GLY A 48 26.95 -4.02 16.91
N SER A 49 27.16 -4.72 15.80
CA SER A 49 28.09 -4.27 14.76
C SER A 49 27.58 -2.99 14.12
N GLN A 50 28.49 -2.05 13.84
CA GLN A 50 28.20 -0.91 12.97
C GLN A 50 28.46 -1.23 11.49
N ASP A 51 29.02 -2.42 11.21
CA ASP A 51 29.27 -2.90 9.86
C ASP A 51 27.99 -3.52 9.28
N ALA A 52 27.19 -2.69 8.61
CA ALA A 52 25.94 -3.11 7.98
C ALA A 52 26.16 -4.18 6.90
N VAL A 53 27.30 -4.16 6.20
CA VAL A 53 27.62 -5.14 5.15
C VAL A 53 27.83 -6.52 5.76
N LEU A 54 28.53 -6.61 6.90
CA LEU A 54 28.67 -7.88 7.61
C LEU A 54 27.32 -8.39 8.11
N VAL A 55 26.48 -7.52 8.67
CA VAL A 55 25.14 -7.91 9.17
C VAL A 55 24.25 -8.38 8.02
N GLU A 56 24.33 -7.75 6.84
CA GLU A 56 23.65 -8.20 5.62
C GLU A 56 24.12 -9.59 5.19
N LYS A 57 25.44 -9.85 5.21
CA LYS A 57 25.99 -11.19 4.95
C LYS A 57 25.57 -12.25 5.97
N GLU A 58 25.43 -11.88 7.23
CA GLU A 58 24.85 -12.77 8.25
C GLU A 58 23.37 -13.04 7.95
N ALA A 59 22.61 -12.02 7.56
CA ALA A 59 21.21 -12.14 7.19
C ALA A 59 21.00 -13.10 6.00
N GLU A 60 21.80 -12.95 4.94
CA GLU A 60 21.82 -13.85 3.78
C GLU A 60 22.12 -15.32 4.17
N LEU A 61 23.07 -15.53 5.10
CA LEU A 61 23.38 -16.86 5.61
C LEU A 61 22.18 -17.45 6.37
N PHE A 62 21.54 -16.68 7.25
CA PHE A 62 20.37 -17.13 7.99
C PHE A 62 19.17 -17.41 7.08
N ASN A 63 18.97 -16.60 6.03
CA ASN A 63 17.99 -16.86 4.98
C ASN A 63 18.24 -18.22 4.32
N THR A 64 19.47 -18.42 3.84
CA THR A 64 19.90 -19.65 3.17
C THR A 64 19.68 -20.88 4.06
N VAL A 65 20.09 -20.81 5.33
CA VAL A 65 19.91 -21.89 6.30
C VAL A 65 18.43 -22.14 6.57
N GLY A 66 17.62 -21.08 6.70
CA GLY A 66 16.17 -21.19 6.88
C GLY A 66 15.50 -21.91 5.71
N GLU A 67 15.80 -21.52 4.47
CA GLU A 67 15.26 -22.15 3.26
C GLU A 67 15.67 -23.62 3.16
N VAL A 68 16.95 -23.92 3.38
CA VAL A 68 17.45 -25.31 3.34
C VAL A 68 16.75 -26.21 4.36
N VAL A 69 16.49 -25.71 5.57
CA VAL A 69 15.78 -26.48 6.60
C VAL A 69 14.29 -26.58 6.28
N LEU A 70 13.69 -25.54 5.71
CA LEU A 70 12.27 -25.53 5.31
C LEU A 70 12.00 -26.53 4.18
N ASP A 71 12.89 -26.59 3.18
CA ASP A 71 12.82 -27.56 2.10
C ASP A 71 12.95 -28.98 2.64
N ALA A 72 13.95 -29.23 3.50
CA ALA A 72 14.15 -30.53 4.13
C ALA A 72 12.94 -30.94 4.98
N TYR A 73 12.36 -30.01 5.75
CA TYR A 73 11.13 -30.24 6.51
C TYR A 73 9.96 -30.64 5.61
N THR A 74 9.80 -29.94 4.48
CA THR A 74 8.71 -30.19 3.53
C THR A 74 8.88 -31.56 2.86
N GLU A 75 10.10 -31.92 2.46
CA GLU A 75 10.43 -33.23 1.91
C GLU A 75 10.15 -34.36 2.91
N LEU A 76 10.73 -34.27 4.12
CA LEU A 76 10.58 -35.28 5.18
C LEU A 76 9.12 -35.52 5.56
N ARG A 77 8.31 -34.45 5.60
CA ARG A 77 6.88 -34.57 5.86
C ARG A 77 6.18 -35.44 4.83
N MET A 78 6.53 -35.28 3.56
CA MET A 78 5.87 -35.95 2.45
C MET A 78 6.39 -37.37 2.19
N GLU A 79 7.60 -37.70 2.64
CA GLU A 79 8.18 -39.06 2.54
C GLU A 79 7.38 -40.11 3.33
N GLY A 80 6.73 -39.73 4.43
CA GLY A 80 5.98 -40.67 5.26
C GLY A 80 6.84 -41.49 6.24
N GLY A 81 6.19 -42.17 7.18
CA GLY A 81 6.86 -43.10 8.11
C GLY A 81 7.43 -42.49 9.38
N THR A 82 7.65 -43.36 10.38
CA THR A 82 8.02 -42.96 11.75
C THR A 82 9.40 -42.32 11.86
N GLU A 83 10.35 -42.72 11.01
CA GLU A 83 11.70 -42.15 11.03
C GLU A 83 11.72 -40.73 10.42
N SER A 84 11.10 -40.54 9.26
CA SER A 84 10.97 -39.21 8.65
C SER A 84 10.13 -38.26 9.51
N ALA A 85 9.13 -38.77 10.25
CA ALA A 85 8.38 -37.97 11.23
C ALA A 85 9.28 -37.39 12.33
N LYS A 86 10.22 -38.18 12.87
CA LYS A 86 11.17 -37.71 13.89
C LYS A 86 12.11 -36.65 13.32
N PHE A 87 12.64 -36.85 12.11
CA PHE A 87 13.49 -35.84 11.48
C PHE A 87 12.71 -34.57 11.12
N ALA A 88 11.44 -34.68 10.70
CA ALA A 88 10.57 -33.54 10.45
C ALA A 88 10.31 -32.73 11.74
N GLU A 89 10.10 -33.40 12.88
CA GLU A 89 9.97 -32.74 14.19
C GLU A 89 11.25 -31.97 14.56
N VAL A 90 12.42 -32.58 14.36
CA VAL A 90 13.72 -31.92 14.60
C VAL A 90 13.90 -30.71 13.68
N ALA A 91 13.55 -30.84 12.39
CA ALA A 91 13.60 -29.73 11.44
C ALA A 91 12.65 -28.59 11.84
N TRP A 92 11.44 -28.91 12.29
CA TRP A 92 10.47 -27.93 12.78
C TRP A 92 10.98 -27.17 14.02
N ARG A 93 11.60 -27.87 14.97
CA ARG A 93 12.24 -27.24 16.12
C ARG A 93 13.36 -26.30 15.70
N TYR A 94 14.12 -26.67 14.67
CA TYR A 94 15.16 -25.80 14.10
C TYR A 94 14.55 -24.56 13.43
N LEU A 95 13.49 -24.71 12.62
CA LEU A 95 12.75 -23.59 12.00
C LEU A 95 12.21 -22.62 13.05
N THR A 96 11.64 -23.15 14.13
CA THR A 96 11.14 -22.35 15.26
C THR A 96 12.26 -21.52 15.89
N ALA A 97 13.43 -22.11 16.07
CA ALA A 97 14.55 -21.45 16.71
C ALA A 97 15.25 -20.43 15.80
N ILE A 98 15.41 -20.73 14.50
CA ILE A 98 16.02 -19.80 13.54
C ILE A 98 15.11 -18.58 13.28
N MET A 99 13.79 -18.74 13.40
CA MET A 99 12.83 -17.65 13.20
C MET A 99 13.09 -16.45 14.12
N ALA A 100 13.56 -16.67 15.35
CA ALA A 100 13.93 -15.59 16.27
C ALA A 100 15.06 -14.71 15.73
N PHE A 101 16.02 -15.29 15.02
CA PHE A 101 17.11 -14.55 14.38
C PHE A 101 16.65 -13.88 13.10
N VAL A 102 15.83 -14.57 12.30
CA VAL A 102 15.21 -13.99 11.10
C VAL A 102 14.42 -12.73 11.47
N PHE A 103 13.61 -12.75 12.53
CA PHE A 103 12.90 -11.55 12.97
C PHE A 103 13.81 -10.46 13.52
N TRP A 104 14.96 -10.82 14.08
CA TRP A 104 15.95 -9.82 14.46
C TRP A 104 16.50 -9.09 13.22
N PHE A 105 16.95 -9.81 12.18
CA PHE A 105 17.38 -9.21 10.91
C PHE A 105 16.25 -8.44 10.22
N PHE A 106 15.05 -9.01 10.19
CA PHE A 106 13.87 -8.39 9.59
C PHE A 106 13.46 -7.09 10.30
N SER A 107 13.80 -6.91 11.57
CA SER A 107 13.56 -5.68 12.33
C SER A 107 14.62 -4.60 12.14
N HIS A 108 15.72 -4.90 11.43
CA HIS A 108 16.86 -4.00 11.28
C HIS A 108 16.49 -2.72 10.52
N SER A 109 17.05 -1.57 10.94
CA SER A 109 16.71 -0.23 10.41
C SER A 109 16.92 -0.11 8.90
N GLU A 110 18.06 -0.59 8.40
CA GLU A 110 18.36 -0.71 6.97
C GLU A 110 17.50 -1.79 6.32
N TYR A 111 16.74 -1.41 5.30
CA TYR A 111 15.79 -2.33 4.67
C TYR A 111 16.49 -3.47 3.93
N GLN A 112 17.72 -3.28 3.43
CA GLN A 112 18.46 -4.32 2.71
C GLN A 112 18.72 -5.55 3.59
N ILE A 113 19.02 -5.36 4.87
CA ILE A 113 19.20 -6.47 5.82
C ILE A 113 17.88 -7.21 6.04
N ALA A 114 16.76 -6.49 6.09
CA ALA A 114 15.44 -7.11 6.18
C ALA A 114 15.05 -7.83 4.88
N ASP A 115 15.42 -7.27 3.73
CA ASP A 115 15.24 -7.83 2.39
C ASP A 115 16.04 -9.12 2.23
N SER A 116 17.26 -9.22 2.79
CA SER A 116 18.07 -10.44 2.75
C SER A 116 17.40 -11.67 3.37
N VAL A 117 16.50 -11.49 4.35
CA VAL A 117 15.76 -12.59 5.01
C VAL A 117 14.30 -12.70 4.58
N GLU A 118 13.84 -11.78 3.73
CA GLU A 118 12.49 -11.80 3.18
C GLU A 118 12.18 -13.07 2.37
N PRO A 119 13.09 -13.60 1.52
CA PRO A 119 12.81 -14.79 0.72
C PRO A 119 12.40 -16.01 1.55
N PHE A 120 13.11 -16.26 2.66
CA PHE A 120 12.76 -17.32 3.61
C PHE A 120 11.39 -17.08 4.24
N LEU A 121 11.06 -15.85 4.66
CA LEU A 121 9.73 -15.53 5.21
C LEU A 121 8.63 -15.78 4.16
N THR A 122 8.86 -15.36 2.92
CA THR A 122 7.94 -15.63 1.81
C THR A 122 7.77 -17.12 1.58
N ALA A 123 8.85 -17.91 1.54
CA ALA A 123 8.79 -19.36 1.39
C ALA A 123 8.04 -20.01 2.56
N PHE A 124 8.35 -19.60 3.80
CA PHE A 124 7.71 -20.08 5.01
C PHE A 124 6.20 -19.85 4.97
N PHE A 125 5.74 -18.60 4.83
CA PHE A 125 4.31 -18.28 4.80
C PHE A 125 3.58 -18.82 3.56
N SER A 126 4.30 -19.12 2.47
CA SER A 126 3.74 -19.87 1.35
C SER A 126 3.43 -21.31 1.73
N GLY A 127 4.30 -21.93 2.53
CA GLY A 127 4.17 -23.32 2.96
C GLY A 127 3.24 -23.52 4.16
N VAL A 128 3.00 -22.51 5.01
CA VAL A 128 2.27 -22.66 6.30
C VAL A 128 0.98 -23.45 6.19
N LYS A 129 0.12 -23.12 5.23
CA LYS A 129 -1.16 -23.83 5.05
C LYS A 129 -1.00 -25.33 4.79
N SER A 130 0.11 -25.75 4.19
CA SER A 130 0.36 -27.15 3.87
C SER A 130 0.72 -27.98 5.11
N PHE A 131 1.33 -27.37 6.13
CA PHE A 131 1.81 -28.07 7.33
C PHE A 131 1.03 -27.76 8.60
N VAL A 132 0.17 -26.75 8.59
CA VAL A 132 -0.76 -26.49 9.70
C VAL A 132 -2.01 -27.35 9.56
N ARG A 133 -2.44 -27.97 10.66
CA ARG A 133 -3.75 -28.61 10.80
C ARG A 133 -4.54 -27.98 11.94
N ASP A 134 -5.84 -27.79 11.70
CA ASP A 134 -6.79 -27.64 12.79
C ASP A 134 -6.99 -29.00 13.47
N GLY A 135 -7.09 -28.96 14.80
CA GLY A 135 -7.02 -30.13 15.68
C GLY A 135 -8.06 -31.22 15.42
N ASP A 136 -9.07 -30.97 14.58
CA ASP A 136 -10.22 -31.85 14.34
C ASP A 136 -10.12 -32.71 13.07
N ALA A 137 -9.09 -32.55 12.24
CA ALA A 137 -8.95 -33.39 11.05
C ALA A 137 -8.58 -34.82 11.45
N GLU A 138 -9.33 -35.83 10.99
CA GLU A 138 -9.03 -37.26 11.20
C GLU A 138 -7.65 -37.61 10.65
N LEU A 139 -6.79 -38.28 11.44
CA LEU A 139 -5.54 -38.85 10.96
C LEU A 139 -5.85 -39.66 9.70
N ALA A 140 -5.18 -39.34 8.59
CA ALA A 140 -5.33 -40.13 7.39
C ALA A 140 -4.97 -41.58 7.74
N PRO A 141 -5.68 -42.57 7.17
CA PRO A 141 -5.42 -43.98 7.45
C PRO A 141 -3.93 -44.28 7.30
N ASP A 142 -3.40 -45.10 8.22
CA ASP A 142 -1.96 -45.37 8.38
C ASP A 142 -1.23 -45.52 7.04
N GLY A 143 -0.35 -44.56 6.74
CA GLY A 143 0.57 -44.60 5.60
C GLY A 143 0.26 -43.67 4.43
N GLU A 144 -0.91 -43.01 4.37
CA GLU A 144 -1.25 -42.09 3.28
C GLU A 144 -1.38 -40.64 3.76
N GLY A 145 -0.28 -39.89 3.78
CA GLY A 145 -0.30 -38.45 4.06
C GLY A 145 0.94 -37.92 4.78
N PRO A 146 0.98 -36.62 5.11
CA PRO A 146 2.12 -36.01 5.77
C PRO A 146 2.38 -36.67 7.13
N CYS A 147 3.63 -37.06 7.41
CA CYS A 147 3.99 -37.76 8.64
C CYS A 147 4.13 -36.84 9.87
N HIS A 148 4.14 -35.52 9.66
CA HIS A 148 4.25 -34.51 10.71
C HIS A 148 3.35 -33.32 10.38
N HIS A 149 2.75 -32.73 11.42
CA HIS A 149 1.87 -31.56 11.33
C HIS A 149 2.15 -30.59 12.47
N VAL A 150 1.76 -29.34 12.29
CA VAL A 150 1.97 -28.26 13.25
C VAL A 150 0.61 -27.72 13.66
N ALA A 151 0.41 -27.52 14.96
CA ALA A 151 -0.78 -26.84 15.46
C ALA A 151 -0.72 -25.35 15.11
N ILE A 152 -1.85 -24.75 14.71
CA ILE A 152 -1.92 -23.32 14.37
C ILE A 152 -1.34 -22.42 15.46
N ASP A 153 -1.52 -22.77 16.74
CA ASP A 153 -1.01 -22.03 17.88
C ASP A 153 0.53 -21.92 17.94
N GLN A 154 1.26 -22.86 17.32
CA GLN A 154 2.72 -22.76 17.19
C GLN A 154 3.14 -21.73 16.14
N VAL A 155 2.28 -21.45 15.15
CA VAL A 155 2.56 -20.51 14.05
C VAL A 155 2.02 -19.11 14.36
N LYS A 156 0.97 -18.99 15.18
CA LYS A 156 0.37 -17.70 15.58
C LYS A 156 1.38 -16.65 16.07
N PRO A 157 2.39 -16.97 16.91
CA PRO A 157 3.40 -15.99 17.31
C PRO A 157 4.20 -15.44 16.13
N PHE A 158 4.48 -16.27 15.13
CA PHE A 158 5.20 -15.84 13.92
C PHE A 158 4.34 -14.95 13.04
N LEU A 159 3.04 -15.26 12.89
CA LEU A 159 2.09 -14.41 12.18
C LEU A 159 2.02 -13.02 12.84
N GLN A 160 1.82 -12.98 14.17
CA GLN A 160 1.71 -11.74 14.93
C GLN A 160 2.99 -10.89 14.82
N GLN A 161 4.16 -11.49 15.03
CA GLN A 161 5.43 -10.78 14.95
C GLN A 161 5.68 -10.24 13.53
N THR A 162 5.36 -11.03 12.50
CA THR A 162 5.51 -10.60 11.11
C THR A 162 4.59 -9.43 10.78
N LEU A 163 3.32 -9.47 11.20
CA LEU A 163 2.38 -8.36 11.00
C LEU A 163 2.91 -7.06 11.62
N GLN A 164 3.40 -7.12 12.87
CA GLN A 164 3.96 -5.96 13.58
C GLN A 164 5.18 -5.39 12.85
N LEU A 165 6.14 -6.24 12.46
CA LEU A 165 7.32 -5.80 11.74
C LEU A 165 6.99 -5.30 10.33
N THR A 166 5.95 -5.83 9.68
CA THR A 166 5.53 -5.40 8.34
C THR A 166 5.15 -3.92 8.31
N ILE A 167 4.38 -3.41 9.30
CA ILE A 167 4.10 -1.96 9.39
C ILE A 167 5.41 -1.16 9.48
N GLN A 168 6.30 -1.60 10.38
CA GLN A 168 7.56 -0.92 10.65
C GLN A 168 8.49 -0.89 9.43
N ARG A 169 8.44 -1.93 8.58
CA ARG A 169 9.31 -2.09 7.39
C ARG A 169 8.70 -1.55 6.10
N LEU A 170 7.37 -1.38 6.04
CA LEU A 170 6.71 -0.73 4.91
C LEU A 170 6.87 0.79 4.92
N ALA A 171 7.00 1.41 6.10
CA ALA A 171 7.20 2.85 6.22
C ALA A 171 8.42 3.30 5.42
N TYR A 172 8.26 4.37 4.64
CA TYR A 172 9.36 4.93 3.86
C TYR A 172 10.55 5.29 4.76
N PRO A 173 11.78 4.88 4.40
CA PRO A 173 12.97 5.22 5.17
C PRO A 173 13.34 6.70 5.06
N ASP A 174 14.15 7.18 6.00
CA ASP A 174 14.53 8.59 6.11
C ASP A 174 15.36 9.11 4.92
N TRP A 175 15.98 8.22 4.15
CA TRP A 175 16.73 8.60 2.95
C TRP A 175 15.81 9.00 1.77
N PHE A 176 14.52 8.64 1.81
CA PHE A 176 13.59 8.97 0.74
C PHE A 176 13.18 10.45 0.82
N GLN A 177 13.51 11.21 -0.22
CA GLN A 177 13.33 12.66 -0.24
C GLN A 177 11.95 13.04 -0.77
N HIS A 178 10.94 12.98 0.11
CA HIS A 178 9.52 13.19 -0.24
C HIS A 178 9.18 14.48 -1.02
N GLY A 179 10.04 15.50 -1.00
CA GLY A 179 9.85 16.78 -1.71
C GLY A 179 10.52 16.86 -3.09
N ASP A 180 11.30 15.86 -3.48
CA ASP A 180 12.03 15.83 -4.75
C ASP A 180 11.40 14.80 -5.71
N PRO A 181 10.68 15.24 -6.77
CA PRO A 181 10.08 14.32 -7.73
C PRO A 181 11.09 13.38 -8.42
N SER A 182 12.38 13.76 -8.50
CA SER A 182 13.40 12.93 -9.15
C SER A 182 13.79 11.70 -8.33
N CYS A 183 13.48 11.67 -7.03
CA CYS A 183 13.80 10.52 -6.19
C CYS A 183 12.87 9.32 -6.43
N GLU A 184 11.75 9.50 -7.15
CA GLU A 184 10.83 8.42 -7.53
C GLU A 184 11.43 7.52 -8.63
N ASP A 185 12.39 8.02 -9.42
CA ASP A 185 13.10 7.27 -10.47
C ASP A 185 14.47 6.71 -10.01
N ASP A 186 14.84 6.90 -8.74
CA ASP A 186 16.09 6.40 -8.16
C ASP A 186 16.05 4.85 -8.03
N ASP A 187 17.11 4.16 -8.47
CA ASP A 187 17.24 2.70 -8.37
C ASP A 187 17.00 2.20 -6.93
N ARG A 188 17.46 2.94 -5.91
CA ARG A 188 17.23 2.62 -4.49
C ARG A 188 15.76 2.69 -4.13
N HIS A 189 15.02 3.67 -4.67
CA HIS A 189 13.58 3.76 -4.49
C HIS A 189 12.86 2.60 -5.16
N ILE A 190 13.23 2.27 -6.39
CA ILE A 190 12.66 1.15 -7.14
C ILE A 190 12.85 -0.17 -6.39
N SER A 191 14.07 -0.46 -5.90
CA SER A 191 14.34 -1.65 -5.09
C SER A 191 13.53 -1.66 -3.80
N PHE A 192 13.36 -0.52 -3.13
CA PHE A 192 12.51 -0.43 -1.95
C PHE A 192 11.03 -0.69 -2.25
N LEU A 193 10.52 -0.26 -3.40
CA LEU A 193 9.15 -0.57 -3.82
C LEU A 193 8.94 -2.06 -4.11
N GLU A 194 9.94 -2.76 -4.64
CA GLU A 194 9.92 -4.21 -4.82
C GLU A 194 9.87 -4.94 -3.48
N PHE A 195 10.71 -4.52 -2.52
CA PHE A 195 10.66 -5.00 -1.14
C PHE A 195 9.27 -4.76 -0.51
N ARG A 196 8.72 -3.54 -0.58
CA ARG A 196 7.36 -3.24 -0.10
C ARG A 196 6.29 -4.14 -0.71
N ARG A 197 6.42 -4.43 -2.02
CA ARG A 197 5.51 -5.33 -2.72
C ARG A 197 5.62 -6.75 -2.18
N SER A 198 6.82 -7.23 -1.86
CA SER A 198 7.01 -8.55 -1.26
C SER A 198 6.41 -8.64 0.14
N LEU A 199 6.64 -7.64 0.99
CA LEU A 199 6.03 -7.54 2.32
C LEU A 199 4.50 -7.54 2.27
N THR A 200 3.94 -6.81 1.30
CA THR A 200 2.50 -6.81 1.07
C THR A 200 1.99 -8.21 0.70
N LYS A 201 2.74 -8.99 -0.08
CA LYS A 201 2.37 -10.40 -0.37
C LYS A 201 2.42 -11.26 0.89
N ILE A 202 3.42 -11.11 1.75
CA ILE A 202 3.49 -11.82 3.03
C ILE A 202 2.27 -11.48 3.89
N PHE A 203 1.95 -10.19 4.04
CA PHE A 203 0.76 -9.72 4.74
C PHE A 203 -0.53 -10.37 4.20
N ARG A 204 -0.71 -10.39 2.87
CA ARG A 204 -1.85 -11.05 2.21
C ARG A 204 -1.90 -12.56 2.53
N ARG A 205 -0.76 -13.25 2.57
CA ARG A 205 -0.69 -14.68 2.94
C ARG A 205 -1.08 -14.92 4.38
N ILE A 206 -0.70 -14.03 5.31
CA ILE A 206 -1.10 -14.13 6.72
C ILE A 206 -2.63 -14.08 6.86
N PHE A 207 -3.29 -13.17 6.16
CA PHE A 207 -4.76 -13.12 6.12
C PHE A 207 -5.39 -14.40 5.56
N LEU A 208 -4.73 -15.05 4.59
CA LEU A 208 -5.21 -16.33 4.08
C LEU A 208 -5.08 -17.44 5.14
N ILE A 209 -4.08 -17.37 6.03
CA ILE A 209 -3.81 -18.37 7.08
C ILE A 209 -4.76 -18.18 8.27
N ASP A 210 -4.84 -16.96 8.81
CA ASP A 210 -5.66 -16.61 9.98
C ASP A 210 -6.29 -15.22 9.76
N GLU A 211 -7.45 -15.22 9.10
CA GLU A 211 -8.20 -14.02 8.78
C GLU A 211 -8.67 -13.25 10.05
N PRO A 212 -9.20 -13.91 11.10
CA PRO A 212 -9.53 -13.23 12.36
C PRO A 212 -8.36 -12.45 12.97
N MET A 213 -7.15 -13.04 12.99
CA MET A 213 -5.96 -12.36 13.48
C MET A 213 -5.64 -11.12 12.64
N GLY A 214 -5.75 -11.21 11.31
CA GLY A 214 -5.55 -10.08 10.41
C GLY A 214 -6.50 -8.92 10.72
N PHE A 215 -7.79 -9.19 10.96
CA PHE A 215 -8.76 -8.16 11.33
C PHE A 215 -8.46 -7.51 12.68
N ILE A 216 -8.15 -8.31 13.71
CA ILE A 216 -7.78 -7.80 15.03
C ILE A 216 -6.56 -6.87 14.92
N PHE A 217 -5.55 -7.29 14.16
CA PHE A 217 -4.34 -6.50 13.94
C PHE A 217 -4.63 -5.15 13.28
N ILE A 218 -5.45 -5.14 12.22
CA ILE A 218 -5.80 -3.91 11.52
C ILE A 218 -6.59 -2.94 12.40
N GLN A 219 -7.58 -3.44 13.15
CA GLN A 219 -8.34 -2.62 14.09
C GLN A 219 -7.43 -2.03 15.17
N ALA A 220 -6.55 -2.83 15.75
CA ALA A 220 -5.58 -2.38 16.74
C ALA A 220 -4.63 -1.32 16.16
N SER A 221 -4.15 -1.51 14.92
CA SER A 221 -3.24 -0.59 14.24
C SER A 221 -3.88 0.78 14.00
N ILE A 222 -5.13 0.80 13.50
CA ILE A 222 -5.88 2.03 13.30
C ILE A 222 -6.20 2.69 14.65
N ALA A 223 -6.52 1.90 15.67
CA ALA A 223 -6.78 2.44 17.00
C ALA A 223 -5.55 3.10 17.62
N GLN A 224 -4.40 2.42 17.57
CA GLN A 224 -3.15 2.96 18.08
C GLN A 224 -2.71 4.21 17.31
N LEU A 225 -2.84 4.21 15.98
CA LEU A 225 -2.55 5.35 15.12
C LEU A 225 -3.40 6.57 15.50
N THR A 226 -4.72 6.39 15.58
CA THR A 226 -5.65 7.49 15.87
C THR A 226 -5.54 8.03 17.29
N GLN A 227 -5.11 7.21 18.25
CA GLN A 227 -4.86 7.63 19.64
C GLN A 227 -3.53 8.38 19.82
N ASN A 228 -2.50 8.03 19.04
CA ASN A 228 -1.14 8.55 19.22
C ASN A 228 -0.63 9.36 18.02
N LEU A 229 -1.51 9.86 17.16
CA LEU A 229 -1.13 10.45 15.87
C LEU A 229 -0.03 11.52 15.99
N ALA A 230 -0.05 12.33 17.05
CA ALA A 230 0.92 13.40 17.26
C ALA A 230 2.38 12.91 17.43
N SER A 231 2.60 11.65 17.81
CA SER A 231 3.92 11.04 17.94
C SER A 231 4.27 10.09 16.79
N VAL A 232 3.39 9.93 15.79
CA VAL A 232 3.60 9.03 14.66
C VAL A 232 4.06 9.82 13.44
N ARG A 233 5.12 9.35 12.78
CA ARG A 233 5.65 10.00 11.58
C ARG A 233 4.70 9.78 10.38
N PRO A 234 4.56 10.75 9.45
CA PRO A 234 3.67 10.61 8.29
C PRO A 234 3.89 9.32 7.46
N MET A 235 5.13 8.84 7.36
CA MET A 235 5.48 7.61 6.65
C MET A 235 4.94 6.36 7.34
N GLU A 236 4.85 6.37 8.67
CA GLU A 236 4.23 5.29 9.44
C GLU A 236 2.70 5.37 9.35
N VAL A 237 2.14 6.58 9.33
CA VAL A 237 0.71 6.79 9.02
C VAL A 237 0.38 6.20 7.66
N GLU A 238 1.17 6.51 6.63
CA GLU A 238 1.00 5.96 5.28
C GLU A 238 1.09 4.43 5.26
N ALA A 239 2.07 3.82 5.94
CA ALA A 239 2.20 2.38 5.99
C ALA A 239 0.95 1.68 6.58
N VAL A 240 0.37 2.25 7.63
CA VAL A 240 -0.88 1.74 8.24
C VAL A 240 -2.05 1.90 7.26
N LEU A 241 -2.18 3.06 6.59
CA LEU A 241 -3.23 3.30 5.60
C LEU A 241 -3.09 2.36 4.38
N HIS A 242 -1.86 2.10 3.95
CA HIS A 242 -1.54 1.15 2.88
C HIS A 242 -2.03 -0.25 3.26
N LEU A 243 -1.62 -0.79 4.41
CA LEU A 243 -2.08 -2.12 4.84
C LEU A 243 -3.61 -2.19 5.04
N TYR A 244 -4.21 -1.12 5.54
CA TYR A 244 -5.66 -1.06 5.68
C TYR A 244 -6.35 -1.14 4.31
N LYS A 245 -5.92 -0.32 3.34
CA LYS A 245 -6.40 -0.38 1.94
C LYS A 245 -6.21 -1.78 1.34
N GLU A 246 -5.03 -2.37 1.52
CA GLU A 246 -4.69 -3.72 1.03
C GLU A 246 -5.62 -4.78 1.60
N THR A 247 -6.07 -4.62 2.85
CA THR A 247 -7.05 -5.52 3.45
C THR A 247 -8.33 -5.59 2.63
N GLY A 248 -8.82 -4.45 2.12
CA GLY A 248 -9.99 -4.44 1.23
C GLY A 248 -9.76 -5.04 -0.17
N GLU A 249 -8.52 -5.39 -0.56
CA GLU A 249 -8.24 -6.19 -1.76
C GLU A 249 -8.22 -7.70 -1.47
N ILE A 250 -7.87 -8.07 -0.24
CA ILE A 250 -7.82 -9.46 0.21
C ILE A 250 -9.23 -10.00 0.40
N ILE A 251 -10.10 -9.21 1.03
CA ILE A 251 -11.45 -9.63 1.39
C ILE A 251 -12.36 -9.71 0.16
N LYS A 252 -12.89 -10.90 -0.11
CA LYS A 252 -13.75 -11.17 -1.27
C LYS A 252 -15.05 -10.35 -1.27
N ASP A 253 -15.66 -10.17 -0.11
CA ASP A 253 -16.93 -9.44 0.04
C ASP A 253 -16.81 -8.34 1.10
N VAL A 254 -16.12 -7.26 0.74
CA VAL A 254 -16.03 -6.05 1.58
C VAL A 254 -17.43 -5.52 1.93
N SER A 255 -18.42 -5.64 1.03
CA SER A 255 -19.76 -5.10 1.25
C SER A 255 -20.46 -5.79 2.42
N LYS A 256 -20.31 -7.12 2.55
CA LYS A 256 -20.84 -7.87 3.69
C LYS A 256 -20.21 -7.43 5.02
N HIS A 257 -18.89 -7.22 5.04
CA HIS A 257 -18.22 -6.72 6.25
C HIS A 257 -18.68 -5.30 6.62
N LEU A 258 -18.92 -4.45 5.63
CA LEU A 258 -19.44 -3.10 5.86
C LEU A 258 -20.90 -3.13 6.35
N GLN A 259 -21.77 -3.93 5.72
CA GLN A 259 -23.17 -4.09 6.10
C GLN A 259 -23.31 -4.60 7.54
N ALA A 260 -22.45 -5.52 7.96
CA ALA A 260 -22.48 -6.12 9.30
C ALA A 260 -21.81 -5.25 10.38
N ASN A 261 -21.34 -4.03 10.05
CA ASN A 261 -20.51 -3.22 10.93
C ASN A 261 -19.31 -4.00 11.50
N GLY A 262 -18.69 -4.84 10.66
CA GLY A 262 -17.55 -5.66 11.02
C GLY A 262 -16.26 -4.85 11.17
N ALA A 263 -15.14 -5.57 11.36
CA ALA A 263 -13.84 -4.97 11.66
C ALA A 263 -13.42 -3.83 10.72
N LEU A 264 -13.67 -4.00 9.41
CA LEU A 264 -13.35 -2.97 8.41
C LEU A 264 -14.20 -1.70 8.59
N ALA A 265 -15.50 -1.83 8.81
CA ALA A 265 -16.37 -0.67 9.03
C ALA A 265 -15.98 0.10 10.29
N VAL A 266 -15.71 -0.63 11.39
CA VAL A 266 -15.30 -0.04 12.67
C VAL A 266 -13.99 0.72 12.51
N ALA A 267 -12.99 0.12 11.85
CA ALA A 267 -11.73 0.79 11.57
C ALA A 267 -11.91 2.05 10.70
N PHE A 268 -12.77 1.98 9.67
CA PHE A 268 -13.05 3.13 8.80
C PHE A 268 -13.66 4.29 9.58
N MET A 269 -14.71 4.00 10.36
CA MET A 269 -15.38 5.02 11.19
C MET A 269 -14.44 5.61 12.24
N GLN A 270 -13.55 4.80 12.84
CA GLN A 270 -12.56 5.28 13.78
C GLN A 270 -11.56 6.24 13.13
N LEU A 271 -11.09 5.92 11.92
CA LEU A 271 -10.22 6.78 11.13
C LEU A 271 -10.91 8.12 10.83
N LEU A 272 -12.16 8.10 10.37
CA LEU A 272 -12.94 9.31 10.05
C LEU A 272 -13.31 10.15 11.30
N ASN A 273 -13.28 9.55 12.49
CA ASN A 273 -13.45 10.27 13.74
C ASN A 273 -12.21 11.08 14.15
N CYS A 274 -11.03 10.71 13.66
CA CYS A 274 -9.78 11.39 13.98
C CYS A 274 -9.58 12.63 13.10
N GLU A 275 -10.11 13.78 13.53
CA GLU A 275 -10.02 15.04 12.76
C GLU A 275 -8.58 15.46 12.46
N ALA A 276 -7.66 15.21 13.39
CA ALA A 276 -6.24 15.50 13.20
C ALA A 276 -5.64 14.69 12.03
N LEU A 277 -6.05 13.43 11.85
CA LEU A 277 -5.60 12.59 10.74
C LEU A 277 -6.11 13.13 9.40
N LEU A 278 -7.37 13.55 9.34
CA LEU A 278 -7.98 14.07 8.11
C LEU A 278 -7.37 15.42 7.66
N LYS A 279 -6.59 16.08 8.52
CA LYS A 279 -5.93 17.37 8.26
C LYS A 279 -4.41 17.26 8.13
N VAL A 280 -3.85 16.05 8.09
CA VAL A 280 -2.40 15.85 7.95
C VAL A 280 -1.91 16.40 6.61
N ASP A 281 -1.04 17.41 6.67
CA ASP A 281 -0.46 18.03 5.48
C ASP A 281 0.78 17.27 4.99
N HIS A 282 0.55 16.07 4.47
CA HIS A 282 1.59 15.24 3.86
C HIS A 282 1.01 14.46 2.69
N TRP A 283 1.55 14.64 1.48
CA TRP A 283 0.96 14.14 0.24
C TRP A 283 0.69 12.62 0.26
N MET A 284 1.59 11.83 0.84
CA MET A 284 1.41 10.37 0.90
C MET A 284 0.24 9.96 1.80
N VAL A 285 0.04 10.69 2.90
CA VAL A 285 -1.07 10.45 3.83
C VAL A 285 -2.37 10.87 3.15
N GLN A 286 -2.38 12.02 2.47
CA GLN A 286 -3.51 12.49 1.67
C GLN A 286 -3.92 11.47 0.60
N LEU A 287 -2.95 10.96 -0.18
CA LEU A 287 -3.20 9.92 -1.18
C LEU A 287 -3.73 8.62 -0.55
N GLY A 288 -3.15 8.19 0.57
CA GLY A 288 -3.60 7.00 1.31
C GLY A 288 -5.05 7.15 1.81
N LEU A 289 -5.38 8.31 2.36
CA LEU A 289 -6.73 8.64 2.82
C LEU A 289 -7.74 8.66 1.66
N ILE A 290 -7.39 9.29 0.54
CA ILE A 290 -8.24 9.35 -0.65
C ILE A 290 -8.57 7.93 -1.16
N ASP A 291 -7.57 7.04 -1.24
CA ASP A 291 -7.79 5.65 -1.64
C ASP A 291 -8.71 4.91 -0.66
N VAL A 292 -8.55 5.15 0.65
CA VAL A 292 -9.38 4.57 1.72
C VAL A 292 -10.82 5.09 1.64
N TYR A 293 -11.04 6.38 1.39
CA TYR A 293 -12.37 6.98 1.25
C TYR A 293 -13.17 6.34 0.12
N VAL A 294 -12.55 6.11 -1.04
CA VAL A 294 -13.23 5.47 -2.17
C VAL A 294 -13.45 3.98 -1.91
N ARG A 295 -12.46 3.28 -1.35
CA ARG A 295 -12.54 1.84 -1.12
C ARG A 295 -13.65 1.46 -0.15
N TYR A 296 -13.78 2.21 0.95
CA TYR A 296 -14.77 1.91 2.00
C TYR A 296 -16.01 2.83 1.95
N GLY A 297 -16.03 3.82 1.05
CA GLY A 297 -17.14 4.76 0.87
C GLY A 297 -18.46 4.09 0.50
N LYS A 298 -18.43 2.85 -0.03
CA LYS A 298 -19.65 2.05 -0.25
C LYS A 298 -20.46 1.84 1.04
N ILE A 299 -19.85 1.99 2.22
CA ILE A 299 -20.57 1.95 3.49
C ILE A 299 -21.75 2.94 3.52
N PHE A 300 -21.67 4.08 2.84
CA PHE A 300 -22.73 5.08 2.84
C PHE A 300 -23.96 4.66 2.05
N ALA A 301 -23.80 3.84 1.00
CA ALA A 301 -24.94 3.25 0.31
C ALA A 301 -25.60 2.13 1.14
N LEU A 302 -24.84 1.49 2.04
CA LEU A 302 -25.32 0.40 2.90
C LEU A 302 -25.95 0.92 4.21
N HIS A 303 -25.42 2.02 4.72
CA HIS A 303 -25.81 2.71 5.95
C HIS A 303 -25.89 4.23 5.71
N PRO A 304 -26.94 4.72 5.03
CA PRO A 304 -27.07 6.13 4.61
C PRO A 304 -27.04 7.13 5.77
N GLU A 305 -27.44 6.73 6.98
CA GLU A 305 -27.39 7.55 8.18
C GLU A 305 -25.97 8.02 8.53
N LEU A 306 -24.96 7.21 8.19
CA LEU A 306 -23.55 7.53 8.45
C LEU A 306 -23.03 8.68 7.57
N PHE A 307 -23.68 8.97 6.44
CA PHE A 307 -23.22 10.01 5.52
C PHE A 307 -23.26 11.40 6.18
N SER A 308 -24.29 11.67 6.97
CA SER A 308 -24.46 12.94 7.70
C SER A 308 -23.30 13.27 8.64
N THR A 309 -22.71 12.24 9.26
CA THR A 309 -21.60 12.40 10.22
C THR A 309 -20.24 12.31 9.54
N TYR A 310 -20.05 11.32 8.67
CA TYR A 310 -18.75 10.94 8.13
C TYR A 310 -18.58 11.29 6.65
N GLY A 311 -19.64 11.12 5.84
CA GLY A 311 -19.61 11.42 4.41
C GLY A 311 -19.30 12.88 4.13
N GLN A 312 -19.87 13.81 4.92
CA GLN A 312 -19.57 15.24 4.81
C GLN A 312 -18.11 15.57 5.09
N ARG A 313 -17.45 14.88 6.04
CA ARG A 313 -16.01 15.07 6.32
C ARG A 313 -15.15 14.66 5.12
N ILE A 314 -15.53 13.57 4.44
CA ILE A 314 -14.86 13.11 3.22
C ILE A 314 -15.06 14.12 2.09
N LEU A 315 -16.29 14.63 1.90
CA LEU A 315 -16.55 15.70 0.92
C LEU A 315 -15.68 16.93 1.21
N GLN A 316 -15.64 17.39 2.46
CA GLN A 316 -14.79 18.52 2.85
C GLN A 316 -13.30 18.26 2.56
N ALA A 317 -12.81 17.05 2.83
CA ALA A 317 -11.43 16.67 2.53
C ALA A 317 -11.15 16.70 1.01
N PHE A 318 -12.04 16.11 0.20
CA PHE A 318 -11.90 16.11 -1.26
C PHE A 318 -11.93 17.53 -1.85
N LEU A 319 -12.85 18.37 -1.40
CA LEU A 319 -13.04 19.72 -1.95
C LEU A 319 -11.99 20.73 -1.44
N GLY A 320 -11.35 20.44 -0.31
CA GLY A 320 -10.41 21.33 0.35
C GLY A 320 -8.94 21.08 0.01
N ALA A 321 -8.08 21.60 0.88
CA ALA A 321 -6.61 21.54 0.76
C ALA A 321 -6.03 20.11 0.90
N GLN A 322 -6.84 19.13 1.26
CA GLN A 322 -6.44 17.72 1.36
C GLN A 322 -6.76 16.92 0.09
N GLY A 323 -7.41 17.55 -0.89
CA GLY A 323 -7.87 16.94 -2.12
C GLY A 323 -7.58 17.81 -3.34
N VAL A 324 -8.63 18.26 -4.04
CA VAL A 324 -8.54 18.97 -5.32
C VAL A 324 -7.85 20.33 -5.22
N ARG A 325 -7.65 20.85 -4.00
CA ARG A 325 -6.89 22.09 -3.72
C ARG A 325 -5.60 21.86 -2.95
N SER A 326 -5.07 20.63 -2.96
CA SER A 326 -3.79 20.36 -2.34
C SER A 326 -2.68 21.22 -2.96
N GLN A 327 -1.73 21.63 -2.11
CA GLN A 327 -0.52 22.31 -2.57
C GLN A 327 0.43 21.35 -3.28
N ASP A 328 0.29 20.04 -3.04
CA ASP A 328 1.09 19.02 -3.67
C ASP A 328 0.49 18.58 -5.00
N ARG A 329 1.26 18.75 -6.08
CA ARG A 329 0.85 18.44 -7.45
C ARG A 329 0.59 16.96 -7.69
N ARG A 330 1.08 16.06 -6.83
CA ARG A 330 0.80 14.61 -6.91
C ARG A 330 -0.61 14.28 -6.43
N VAL A 331 -1.15 15.10 -5.51
CA VAL A 331 -2.44 14.84 -4.86
C VAL A 331 -3.60 15.28 -5.73
N VAL A 332 -3.50 16.46 -6.34
CA VAL A 332 -4.60 17.10 -7.08
C VAL A 332 -5.19 16.20 -8.19
N PRO A 333 -4.41 15.60 -9.11
CA PRO A 333 -4.96 14.75 -10.17
C PRO A 333 -5.66 13.52 -9.62
N ARG A 334 -5.03 12.87 -8.62
CA ARG A 334 -5.59 11.69 -7.96
C ARG A 334 -6.87 12.03 -7.21
N ALA A 335 -6.94 13.19 -6.54
CA ALA A 335 -8.11 13.66 -5.83
C ALA A 335 -9.28 13.93 -6.78
N CYS A 336 -9.04 14.61 -7.91
CA CYS A 336 -10.08 14.88 -8.92
C CYS A 336 -10.67 13.57 -9.46
N TYR A 337 -9.81 12.62 -9.82
CA TYR A 337 -10.24 11.30 -10.29
C TYR A 337 -11.03 10.50 -9.22
N MET A 338 -10.50 10.47 -7.99
CA MET A 338 -11.10 9.70 -6.91
C MET A 338 -12.38 10.33 -6.36
N PHE A 339 -12.53 11.65 -6.47
CA PHE A 339 -13.78 12.33 -6.18
C PHE A 339 -14.91 11.81 -7.08
N THR A 340 -14.65 11.66 -8.39
CA THR A 340 -15.61 11.06 -9.33
C THR A 340 -16.03 9.66 -8.90
N ARG A 341 -15.08 8.83 -8.45
CA ARG A 341 -15.38 7.48 -7.96
C ARG A 341 -16.17 7.47 -6.66
N PHE A 342 -15.83 8.36 -5.73
CA PHE A 342 -16.56 8.52 -4.46
C PHE A 342 -18.01 8.93 -4.71
N VAL A 343 -18.23 9.97 -5.52
CA VAL A 343 -19.55 10.46 -5.92
C VAL A 343 -20.38 9.36 -6.58
N LYS A 344 -19.80 8.57 -7.48
CA LYS A 344 -20.49 7.44 -8.11
C LYS A 344 -20.87 6.36 -7.09
N GLY A 345 -20.04 6.11 -6.08
CA GLY A 345 -20.26 5.08 -5.07
C GLY A 345 -21.31 5.42 -4.00
N ALA A 346 -21.52 6.72 -3.73
CA ALA A 346 -22.47 7.24 -2.73
C ALA A 346 -23.45 8.26 -3.36
N LYS A 347 -23.89 7.99 -4.59
CA LYS A 347 -24.58 8.97 -5.42
C LYS A 347 -25.85 9.52 -4.76
N SER A 348 -26.72 8.64 -4.25
CA SER A 348 -27.98 9.01 -3.59
C SER A 348 -27.76 9.90 -2.38
N GLU A 349 -26.69 9.65 -1.64
CA GLU A 349 -26.36 10.35 -0.40
C GLU A 349 -25.69 11.71 -0.69
N VAL A 350 -24.97 11.83 -1.81
CA VAL A 350 -24.25 13.05 -2.21
C VAL A 350 -25.15 14.05 -2.96
N VAL A 351 -26.15 13.59 -3.74
CA VAL A 351 -27.04 14.46 -4.52
C VAL A 351 -27.61 15.67 -3.76
N PRO A 352 -28.06 15.53 -2.49
CA PRO A 352 -28.55 16.67 -1.70
C PRO A 352 -27.52 17.80 -1.51
N PHE A 353 -26.23 17.50 -1.59
CA PHE A 353 -25.11 18.44 -1.40
C PHE A 353 -24.57 19.00 -2.72
N ALA A 354 -25.13 18.61 -3.86
CA ALA A 354 -24.65 19.03 -5.17
C ALA A 354 -24.57 20.57 -5.37
N PRO A 355 -25.51 21.41 -4.86
CA PRO A 355 -25.35 22.86 -4.92
C PRO A 355 -24.10 23.35 -4.17
N ASP A 356 -23.85 22.85 -2.96
CA ASP A 356 -22.69 23.24 -2.16
C ASP A 356 -21.37 22.76 -2.80
N ILE A 357 -21.39 21.56 -3.38
CA ILE A 357 -20.25 21.01 -4.13
C ILE A 357 -19.96 21.88 -5.36
N TYR A 358 -20.98 22.31 -6.11
CA TYR A 358 -20.82 23.20 -7.25
C TYR A 358 -20.20 24.54 -6.82
N GLU A 359 -20.76 25.17 -5.78
CA GLU A 359 -20.23 26.43 -5.23
C GLU A 359 -18.78 26.30 -4.77
N ALA A 360 -18.42 25.14 -4.19
CA ALA A 360 -17.07 24.83 -3.76
C ALA A 360 -16.12 24.45 -4.90
N LEU A 361 -16.57 24.27 -6.14
CA LEU A 361 -15.71 23.90 -7.28
C LEU A 361 -15.72 24.93 -8.42
N LYS A 362 -16.68 25.85 -8.46
CA LYS A 362 -16.91 26.76 -9.60
C LYS A 362 -15.67 27.54 -10.05
N ASP A 363 -14.79 27.93 -9.12
CA ASP A 363 -13.52 28.60 -9.40
C ASP A 363 -12.51 27.70 -10.14
N LEU A 364 -12.54 26.39 -9.88
CA LEU A 364 -11.69 25.40 -10.55
C LEU A 364 -12.25 24.96 -11.90
N LEU A 365 -13.54 25.21 -12.16
CA LEU A 365 -14.21 24.88 -13.43
C LEU A 365 -14.07 25.98 -14.50
N ALA A 366 -13.49 27.13 -14.14
CA ALA A 366 -13.22 28.19 -15.09
C ALA A 366 -12.23 27.68 -16.16
N VAL A 367 -12.69 27.66 -17.41
CA VAL A 367 -11.84 27.42 -18.59
C VAL A 367 -11.53 28.80 -19.15
N THR A 368 -10.28 29.26 -19.05
CA THR A 368 -9.87 30.49 -19.73
C THR A 368 -9.18 30.11 -21.03
N PHE A 369 -9.83 30.34 -22.15
CA PHE A 369 -9.19 30.21 -23.46
C PHE A 369 -8.48 31.52 -23.78
N ILE A 370 -7.17 31.47 -24.02
CA ILE A 370 -6.42 32.61 -24.56
C ILE A 370 -5.73 32.14 -25.84
N PRO A 371 -6.11 32.64 -27.03
CA PRO A 371 -5.41 32.30 -28.25
C PRO A 371 -3.97 32.81 -28.17
N SER A 372 -3.00 32.04 -28.67
CA SER A 372 -1.56 32.32 -28.62
C SER A 372 -1.21 33.74 -29.12
N SER A 373 -1.99 34.29 -30.05
CA SER A 373 -1.87 35.64 -30.58
C SER A 373 -2.12 36.77 -29.56
N ALA A 374 -2.79 36.50 -28.44
CA ALA A 374 -3.03 37.46 -27.36
C ALA A 374 -1.89 37.53 -26.32
N LEU A 375 -1.00 36.53 -26.27
CA LEU A 375 0.14 36.46 -25.33
C LEU A 375 1.45 37.05 -25.88
N ALA A 376 1.52 37.32 -27.19
CA ALA A 376 2.72 37.80 -27.90
C ALA A 376 3.24 39.19 -27.48
N ALA A 377 2.65 39.82 -26.46
CA ALA A 377 3.16 41.08 -25.90
C ALA A 377 4.28 40.89 -24.84
N ALA A 378 4.59 39.65 -24.41
CA ALA A 378 5.44 39.43 -23.22
C ALA A 378 6.72 38.58 -23.39
N GLN A 379 7.10 38.10 -24.59
CA GLN A 379 8.37 37.38 -24.76
C GLN A 379 9.22 37.94 -25.92
N PRO A 380 10.53 38.20 -25.71
CA PRO A 380 11.43 38.60 -26.78
C PRO A 380 11.63 37.44 -27.76
N ALA A 381 11.52 37.75 -29.04
CA ALA A 381 11.55 36.83 -30.16
C ALA A 381 12.77 35.90 -30.16
N ALA A 382 12.57 34.62 -29.83
CA ALA A 382 13.50 33.54 -30.14
C ALA A 382 12.82 32.16 -30.10
N ALA A 383 12.20 31.74 -31.21
CA ALA A 383 12.23 30.36 -31.75
C ALA A 383 11.26 30.26 -32.94
N GLY A 384 11.48 29.28 -33.83
CA GLY A 384 10.82 29.15 -35.13
C GLY A 384 9.32 28.81 -35.09
N PRO A 385 8.72 28.41 -36.23
CA PRO A 385 7.27 28.23 -36.34
C PRO A 385 6.84 26.95 -35.60
N SER A 386 6.57 27.06 -34.30
CA SER A 386 5.81 26.05 -33.55
C SER A 386 4.33 26.23 -33.83
N ALA A 387 3.60 25.11 -34.02
CA ALA A 387 2.14 25.10 -34.16
C ALA A 387 1.45 25.94 -33.06
N PRO A 388 0.29 26.58 -33.35
CA PRO A 388 -0.47 27.29 -32.33
C PRO A 388 -0.76 26.36 -31.15
N SER A 389 -0.26 26.73 -29.98
CA SER A 389 -0.60 26.06 -28.74
C SER A 389 -1.65 26.90 -28.04
N ILE A 390 -2.84 26.34 -27.88
CA ILE A 390 -3.88 26.93 -27.04
C ILE A 390 -3.42 26.78 -25.60
N LEU A 391 -3.05 27.90 -24.98
CA LEU A 391 -2.77 27.95 -23.54
C LEU A 391 -4.11 28.07 -22.82
N VAL A 392 -4.61 26.95 -22.32
CA VAL A 392 -5.71 26.96 -21.35
C VAL A 392 -5.12 27.32 -19.99
N HIS A 393 -5.43 28.52 -19.51
CA HIS A 393 -5.15 28.89 -18.12
C HIS A 393 -6.32 28.44 -17.25
N GLY A 394 -6.08 27.37 -16.50
CA GLY A 394 -6.94 26.89 -15.42
C GLY A 394 -6.11 26.62 -14.17
N ALA A 395 -6.75 26.64 -13.00
CA ALA A 395 -6.12 26.20 -11.76
C ALA A 395 -5.76 24.70 -11.78
N LEU A 396 -6.39 23.93 -12.68
CA LEU A 396 -6.23 22.49 -12.86
C LEU A 396 -5.83 22.16 -14.31
N ALA A 397 -5.23 20.99 -14.50
CA ALA A 397 -5.09 20.41 -15.82
C ALA A 397 -6.46 20.05 -16.41
N LEU A 398 -6.57 20.03 -17.74
CA LEU A 398 -7.83 19.77 -18.46
C LEU A 398 -8.45 18.42 -18.08
N GLU A 399 -7.65 17.37 -17.92
CA GLU A 399 -8.11 16.03 -17.55
C GLU A 399 -8.69 16.01 -16.13
N ASP A 400 -8.05 16.71 -15.20
CA ASP A 400 -8.48 16.83 -13.81
C ASP A 400 -9.80 17.62 -13.72
N GLN A 401 -9.88 18.72 -14.47
CA GLN A 401 -11.09 19.53 -14.58
C GLN A 401 -12.24 18.72 -15.20
N ALA A 402 -11.97 17.89 -16.22
CA ALA A 402 -12.96 17.01 -16.82
C ALA A 402 -13.51 16.00 -15.81
N CYS A 403 -12.70 15.48 -14.89
CA CYS A 403 -13.17 14.63 -13.80
C CYS A 403 -14.19 15.35 -12.89
N LEU A 404 -13.95 16.64 -12.59
CA LEU A 404 -14.88 17.44 -11.79
C LEU A 404 -16.18 17.73 -12.53
N PHE A 405 -16.11 18.06 -13.82
CA PHE A 405 -17.30 18.19 -14.66
C PHE A 405 -18.10 16.89 -14.72
N GLU A 406 -17.44 15.74 -14.88
CA GLU A 406 -18.10 14.42 -14.89
C GLU A 406 -18.81 14.14 -13.56
N SER A 407 -18.16 14.46 -12.44
CA SER A 407 -18.74 14.31 -11.10
C SER A 407 -20.00 15.14 -10.92
N LEU A 408 -19.94 16.43 -11.26
CA LEU A 408 -21.06 17.36 -11.16
C LEU A 408 -22.19 16.98 -12.12
N ALA A 409 -21.87 16.65 -13.37
CA ALA A 409 -22.86 16.17 -14.34
C ALA A 409 -23.56 14.91 -13.83
N GLY A 410 -22.81 13.98 -13.22
CA GLY A 410 -23.37 12.79 -12.58
C GLY A 410 -24.36 13.13 -11.47
N LEU A 411 -24.04 14.09 -10.61
CA LEU A 411 -24.95 14.56 -9.55
C LEU A 411 -26.20 15.24 -10.12
N VAL A 412 -26.01 16.18 -11.05
CA VAL A 412 -27.10 16.88 -11.74
C VAL A 412 -28.05 15.89 -12.41
N SER A 413 -27.51 14.86 -13.06
CA SER A 413 -28.32 13.83 -13.74
C SER A 413 -29.21 13.00 -12.80
N ALA A 414 -28.93 13.00 -11.49
CA ALA A 414 -29.75 12.30 -10.49
C ALA A 414 -30.67 13.23 -9.71
N MET A 415 -30.68 14.53 -10.01
CA MET A 415 -31.63 15.47 -9.43
C MET A 415 -33.06 15.24 -9.95
N PRO A 416 -34.09 15.64 -9.18
CA PRO A 416 -35.46 15.70 -9.69
C PRO A 416 -35.57 16.59 -10.94
N ALA A 417 -36.53 16.28 -11.82
CA ALA A 417 -36.70 16.96 -13.12
C ALA A 417 -36.86 18.50 -12.98
N GLU A 418 -37.46 18.95 -11.88
CA GLU A 418 -37.65 20.38 -11.56
C GLU A 418 -36.32 21.11 -11.30
N GLN A 419 -35.33 20.42 -10.73
CA GLN A 419 -34.02 20.98 -10.36
C GLN A 419 -32.96 20.71 -11.44
N LEU A 420 -33.17 19.69 -12.28
CA LEU A 420 -32.25 19.29 -13.34
C LEU A 420 -31.90 20.44 -14.29
N ARG A 421 -32.91 21.11 -14.86
CA ARG A 421 -32.69 22.17 -15.86
C ARG A 421 -31.93 23.37 -15.27
N PRO A 422 -32.33 23.95 -14.13
CA PRO A 422 -31.56 25.03 -13.51
C PRO A 422 -30.12 24.63 -13.16
N ALA A 423 -29.91 23.42 -12.63
CA ALA A 423 -28.58 22.95 -12.26
C ALA A 423 -27.67 22.72 -13.49
N LEU A 424 -28.23 22.17 -14.57
CA LEU A 424 -27.52 22.01 -15.84
C LEU A 424 -27.15 23.36 -16.47
N GLN A 425 -28.06 24.34 -16.42
CA GLN A 425 -27.79 25.70 -16.92
C GLN A 425 -26.60 26.33 -16.18
N ARG A 426 -26.56 26.24 -14.84
CA ARG A 426 -25.43 26.74 -14.05
C ARG A 426 -24.12 26.03 -14.41
N LEU A 427 -24.14 24.70 -14.53
CA LEU A 427 -22.93 23.93 -14.87
C LEU A 427 -22.34 24.31 -16.24
N LEU A 428 -23.19 24.70 -17.19
CA LEU A 428 -22.80 25.07 -18.55
C LEU A 428 -22.57 26.58 -18.76
N GLU A 429 -22.91 27.42 -17.78
CA GLU A 429 -22.83 28.89 -17.87
C GLU A 429 -21.39 29.33 -18.19
N GLY A 430 -20.41 28.94 -17.38
CA GLY A 430 -19.00 29.30 -17.59
C GLY A 430 -18.45 28.88 -18.97
N PRO A 431 -18.59 27.60 -19.38
CA PRO A 431 -18.18 27.17 -20.72
C PRO A 431 -18.92 27.91 -21.87
N ALA A 432 -20.21 28.22 -21.69
CA ALA A 432 -21.00 28.94 -22.69
C ALA A 432 -20.57 30.41 -22.82
N ASP A 433 -20.28 31.07 -21.70
CA ASP A 433 -19.76 32.44 -21.68
C ASP A 433 -18.39 32.51 -22.34
N ASN A 434 -17.48 31.59 -22.01
CA ASN A 434 -16.17 31.51 -22.66
C ASN A 434 -16.32 31.28 -24.18
N LEU A 435 -17.20 30.36 -24.62
CA LEU A 435 -17.46 30.17 -26.05
C LEU A 435 -18.02 31.45 -26.71
N THR A 436 -18.90 32.17 -26.02
CA THR A 436 -19.49 33.42 -26.51
C THR A 436 -18.44 34.51 -26.66
N ASP A 437 -17.55 34.66 -25.66
CA ASP A 437 -16.42 35.58 -25.72
C ASP A 437 -15.49 35.26 -26.89
N LEU A 438 -15.21 33.98 -27.14
CA LEU A 438 -14.41 33.53 -28.28
C LEU A 438 -15.04 33.86 -29.62
N LEU A 439 -16.34 33.62 -29.75
CA LEU A 439 -17.09 33.94 -30.96
C LEU A 439 -17.21 35.45 -31.20
N ALA A 440 -17.14 36.26 -30.14
CA ALA A 440 -17.16 37.71 -30.19
C ALA A 440 -15.77 38.34 -30.48
N MET A 441 -14.69 37.57 -30.41
CA MET A 441 -13.35 38.06 -30.78
C MET A 441 -13.26 38.35 -32.29
N ASP A 442 -12.55 39.41 -32.66
CA ASP A 442 -12.36 39.80 -34.07
C ASP A 442 -11.72 38.66 -34.88
N LEU A 443 -12.47 38.15 -35.87
CA LEU A 443 -12.06 37.08 -36.79
C LEU A 443 -10.70 37.38 -37.46
N GLN A 444 -10.33 38.64 -37.65
CA GLN A 444 -9.02 39.00 -38.23
C GLN A 444 -7.84 38.81 -37.25
N ARG A 445 -8.08 38.78 -35.94
CA ARG A 445 -7.06 38.46 -34.91
C ARG A 445 -6.87 36.96 -34.74
N ILE A 446 -7.94 36.17 -34.92
CA ILE A 446 -7.90 34.70 -34.91
C ILE A 446 -7.26 34.17 -36.21
N ALA A 447 -7.59 34.75 -37.36
CA ALA A 447 -7.07 34.34 -38.67
C ALA A 447 -5.58 34.62 -38.93
N ARG A 448 -4.89 35.35 -38.03
CA ARG A 448 -3.42 35.53 -38.09
C ARG A 448 -2.64 34.36 -37.50
N ASP A 449 -3.32 33.31 -37.04
CA ASP A 449 -2.74 32.09 -36.52
C ASP A 449 -2.98 30.93 -37.52
N PRO A 450 -1.98 30.53 -38.35
CA PRO A 450 -2.22 29.73 -39.56
C PRO A 450 -2.38 28.21 -39.34
N GLY A 451 -2.69 27.75 -38.12
CA GLY A 451 -2.69 26.31 -37.79
C GLY A 451 -3.95 25.83 -37.08
N GLY A 452 -5.13 26.05 -37.66
CA GLY A 452 -6.36 25.42 -37.17
C GLY A 452 -6.36 23.91 -37.46
N GLY A 453 -6.61 23.10 -36.42
CA GLY A 453 -6.88 21.68 -36.54
C GLY A 453 -7.72 21.21 -35.34
N ALA A 454 -8.82 20.53 -35.65
CA ALA A 454 -9.81 19.97 -34.73
C ALA A 454 -9.23 18.91 -33.78
#